data_AF-A0A966Q6T2-F1
#
_entry.id   AF-A0A966Q6T2-F1
#
_cell.length_a   1.000
_cell.length_b   1.000
_cell.length_c   1.000
_cell.angle_alpha   90.00
_cell.angle_beta   90.00
_cell.angle_gamma   90.00
#
_symmetry.space_group_name_H-M   'P 1'
#
loop_
_entity.id
_entity.type
_entity.pdbx_description
1 polymer ?
#
loop_
_entity_poly.entity_id
_entity_poly.type
_entity_poly.pdbx_seq_one_letter_code
_entity_poly.pdbx_strand_id
1 'polypeptide(L)'
;MEAVAAEVQKHYRSLAVEYVRATGRALEAADMTVVLAKAFGFCYGVERAIDLAYAAAKVFKDKRIFLLGEIIHNPEVNEQLREMKIQSLKRHKEGYDLTGLTAE
;
A
#
# COMPACT_ATOMS: atom_id res chain seq x y z
N MET A 1 11.27 3.69 7.78
CA MET A 1 9.94 3.38 8.32
C MET A 1 9.07 4.63 8.33
N GLU A 2 9.39 5.68 9.10
CA GLU A 2 8.50 6.87 9.23
C GLU A 2 8.09 7.57 7.92
N ALA A 3 9.04 7.84 7.01
CA ALA A 3 8.74 8.61 5.80
C ALA A 3 7.81 7.86 4.82
N VAL A 4 7.94 6.53 4.72
CA VAL A 4 7.13 5.66 3.85
C VAL A 4 5.73 5.48 4.42
N ALA A 5 5.66 5.22 5.72
CA ALA A 5 4.41 5.15 6.45
C ALA A 5 3.63 6.46 6.33
N ALA A 6 4.29 7.63 6.38
CA ALA A 6 3.63 8.93 6.26
C ALA A 6 2.96 9.15 4.89
N GLU A 7 3.61 8.74 3.80
CA GLU A 7 3.12 8.95 2.43
C GLU A 7 1.95 8.00 2.11
N VAL A 8 2.05 6.74 2.51
CA VAL A 8 0.96 5.77 2.41
C VAL A 8 -0.19 6.15 3.35
N GLN A 9 0.09 6.52 4.61
CA GLN A 9 -0.94 6.92 5.57
C GLN A 9 -1.70 8.19 5.16
N LYS A 10 -1.09 9.10 4.39
CA LYS A 10 -1.78 10.33 3.97
C LYS A 10 -3.07 10.04 3.19
N HIS A 11 -3.10 8.93 2.44
CA HIS A 11 -4.29 8.47 1.71
C HIS A 11 -5.28 7.68 2.57
N TYR A 12 -4.85 7.17 3.72
CA TYR A 12 -5.66 6.34 4.63
C TYR A 12 -6.09 7.04 5.92
N ARG A 13 -5.84 8.36 6.04
CA ARG A 13 -6.33 9.17 7.16
C ARG A 13 -7.72 9.70 6.88
N SER A 14 -8.63 9.40 7.80
CA SER A 14 -10.01 9.88 7.78
C SER A 14 -10.34 10.50 9.13
N LEU A 15 -10.80 11.75 9.12
CA LEU A 15 -11.22 12.45 10.34
C LEU A 15 -12.31 11.68 11.10
N ALA A 16 -13.20 11.00 10.37
CA ALA A 16 -14.23 10.17 10.97
C ALA A 16 -13.62 8.96 11.72
N VAL A 17 -12.67 8.26 11.10
CA VAL A 17 -11.96 7.13 11.74
C VAL A 17 -11.13 7.62 12.92
N GLU A 18 -10.42 8.74 12.78
CA GLU A 18 -9.62 9.34 13.85
C GLU A 18 -10.49 9.75 15.04
N TYR A 19 -11.65 10.37 14.79
CA TYR A 19 -12.62 10.71 15.83
C TYR A 19 -13.13 9.47 16.58
N VAL A 20 -13.54 8.42 15.85
CA VAL A 20 -14.03 7.18 16.46
C VAL A 20 -12.93 6.50 17.28
N ARG A 21 -11.67 6.48 16.79
CA ARG A 21 -10.53 5.93 17.55
C ARG A 21 -10.21 6.74 18.81
N ALA A 22 -10.25 8.07 18.72
CA ALA A 22 -9.92 8.95 19.83
C ALA A 22 -10.99 8.95 20.92
N THR A 23 -12.27 8.84 20.54
CA THR A 23 -13.40 8.91 21.48
C THR A 23 -13.88 7.53 21.95
N GLY A 24 -13.60 6.47 21.19
CA GLY A 24 -14.15 5.13 21.42
C GLY A 24 -15.65 5.02 21.19
N ARG A 25 -16.28 6.04 20.59
CA ARG A 25 -17.73 6.11 20.38
C ARG A 25 -18.08 5.85 18.92
N ALA A 26 -19.24 5.24 18.69
CA ALA A 26 -19.84 5.17 17.37
C ALA A 26 -20.18 6.58 16.85
N LEU A 27 -20.26 6.73 15.53
CA LEU A 27 -20.86 7.90 14.91
C LEU A 27 -22.36 7.65 14.74
N GLU A 28 -23.17 8.57 15.22
CA GLU A 28 -24.63 8.46 15.17
C GLU A 28 -25.20 9.62 14.35
N ALA A 29 -26.08 9.31 13.40
CA ALA A 29 -26.80 10.28 12.60
C ALA A 29 -28.22 9.78 12.34
N ALA A 30 -29.21 10.47 12.92
CA ALA A 30 -30.63 10.07 12.87
C ALA A 30 -30.85 8.61 13.26
N ASP A 31 -31.22 7.76 12.30
CA ASP A 31 -31.49 6.32 12.44
C ASP A 31 -30.28 5.43 12.05
N MET A 32 -29.11 6.02 11.80
CA MET A 32 -27.90 5.33 11.38
C MET A 32 -26.82 5.36 12.47
N THR A 33 -26.18 4.22 12.68
CA THR A 33 -25.02 4.07 13.56
C THR A 33 -23.84 3.48 12.77
N VAL A 34 -22.69 4.16 12.83
CA VAL A 34 -21.43 3.68 12.24
C VAL A 34 -20.48 3.29 13.36
N VAL A 35 -20.06 2.02 13.34
CA VAL A 35 -19.08 1.48 14.28
C VAL A 35 -17.78 1.16 13.56
N LEU A 36 -16.65 1.44 14.22
CA LEU A 36 -15.35 1.03 13.73
C LEU A 36 -15.01 -0.37 14.27
N ALA A 37 -14.60 -1.27 13.37
CA ALA A 37 -14.14 -2.59 13.78
C ALA A 37 -12.89 -2.51 14.67
N LYS A 38 -12.76 -3.44 15.62
CA LYS A 38 -11.62 -3.50 16.55
C LYS A 38 -10.28 -3.70 15.82
N ALA A 39 -10.29 -4.50 14.76
CA ALA A 39 -9.14 -4.75 13.90
C ALA A 39 -9.49 -4.31 12.47
N PHE A 40 -8.86 -3.23 12.02
CA PHE A 40 -9.08 -2.63 10.70
C PHE A 40 -7.79 -1.94 10.24
N GLY A 41 -7.53 -1.99 8.92
CA GLY A 41 -6.34 -1.41 8.31
C GLY A 41 -5.39 -2.47 7.76
N PHE A 42 -4.12 -2.09 7.56
CA PHE A 42 -3.10 -3.00 7.07
C PHE A 42 -2.62 -3.97 8.15
N CYS A 43 -2.42 -5.23 7.76
CA CYS A 43 -1.71 -6.16 8.61
C CYS A 43 -0.20 -5.92 8.50
N TYR A 44 0.54 -6.39 9.50
CA TYR A 44 2.00 -6.28 9.54
C TYR A 44 2.68 -6.77 8.25
N GLY A 45 2.18 -7.84 7.63
CA GLY A 45 2.73 -8.36 6.38
C GLY A 45 2.64 -7.37 5.23
N VAL A 46 1.52 -6.64 5.14
CA VAL A 46 1.31 -5.59 4.12
C VAL A 46 2.22 -4.40 4.39
N GLU A 47 2.26 -3.91 5.63
CA GLU A 47 3.12 -2.79 6.00
C GLU A 47 4.59 -3.09 5.69
N ARG A 48 5.06 -4.28 6.07
CA ARG A 48 6.42 -4.74 5.82
C ARG A 48 6.73 -4.86 4.34
N ALA A 49 5.81 -5.35 3.52
CA ALA A 49 6.02 -5.48 2.08
C ALA A 49 6.20 -4.10 1.43
N ILE A 50 5.31 -3.16 1.76
CA ILE A 50 5.38 -1.77 1.30
C ILE A 50 6.69 -1.13 1.74
N ASP A 51 7.05 -1.22 3.02
CA ASP A 51 8.30 -0.67 3.55
C ASP A 51 9.53 -1.18 2.79
N LEU A 52 9.57 -2.48 2.47
CA LEU A 52 10.66 -3.08 1.72
C LEU A 52 10.75 -2.53 0.30
N ALA A 53 9.61 -2.37 -0.39
CA ALA A 53 9.58 -1.82 -1.75
C ALA A 53 10.10 -0.37 -1.78
N TYR A 54 9.64 0.48 -0.87
CA TYR A 54 10.11 1.85 -0.76
C TYR A 54 11.60 1.93 -0.36
N ALA A 55 12.03 1.10 0.58
CA ALA A 55 13.44 1.01 0.97
C ALA A 55 14.31 0.60 -0.22
N ALA A 56 13.88 -0.38 -1.01
CA ALA A 56 14.57 -0.81 -2.21
C ALA A 56 14.69 0.33 -3.22
N ALA A 57 13.61 1.07 -3.51
CA ALA A 57 13.65 2.24 -4.39
C ALA A 57 14.61 3.33 -3.91
N LYS A 58 14.70 3.56 -2.60
CA LYS A 58 15.60 4.55 -2.02
C LYS A 58 17.07 4.13 -2.05
N VAL A 59 17.36 2.86 -1.79
CA VAL A 59 18.72 2.31 -1.72
C VAL A 59 19.28 2.06 -3.11
N PHE A 60 18.48 1.53 -4.03
CA PHE A 60 18.88 1.12 -5.37
C PHE A 60 18.41 2.11 -6.44
N LYS A 61 18.76 3.39 -6.29
CA LYS A 61 18.27 4.48 -7.15
C LYS A 61 18.57 4.28 -8.65
N ASP A 62 19.68 3.62 -8.96
CA ASP A 62 20.16 3.40 -10.33
C ASP A 62 19.81 2.00 -10.86
N LYS A 63 18.95 1.26 -10.16
CA LYS A 63 18.50 -0.06 -10.57
C LYS A 63 17.03 -0.04 -10.91
N ARG A 64 16.66 -0.79 -11.94
CA ARG A 64 15.26 -1.09 -12.24
C ARG A 64 14.76 -2.10 -11.21
N ILE A 65 13.64 -1.78 -10.57
CA ILE A 65 13.03 -2.65 -9.56
C ILE A 65 11.75 -3.21 -10.13
N PHE A 66 11.64 -4.53 -10.10
CA PHE A 66 10.47 -5.23 -10.60
C PHE A 66 9.80 -6.02 -9.47
N LEU A 67 8.48 -6.04 -9.47
CA LEU A 67 7.66 -6.89 -8.62
C LEU A 67 7.05 -8.00 -9.45
N LEU A 68 7.00 -9.21 -8.88
CA LEU A 68 6.24 -10.31 -9.46
C LEU A 68 4.78 -10.14 -9.07
N GLY A 69 4.00 -9.52 -9.95
CA GLY A 69 2.61 -9.16 -9.69
C GLY A 69 2.46 -7.87 -8.88
N GLU A 70 1.26 -7.70 -8.32
CA GLU A 70 0.95 -6.59 -7.42
C GLU A 70 1.55 -6.83 -6.03
N ILE A 71 1.99 -5.76 -5.36
CA ILE A 71 2.48 -5.91 -3.98
C ILE A 71 1.34 -6.26 -3.02
N ILE A 72 0.19 -5.63 -3.26
CA ILE A 72 -1.09 -5.85 -2.60
C ILE A 72 -2.22 -5.56 -3.59
N HIS A 73 -3.40 -6.12 -3.37
CA HIS A 73 -4.60 -5.82 -4.16
C HIS A 73 -5.22 -4.47 -3.77
N ASN A 74 -4.43 -3.40 -3.92
CA ASN A 74 -4.83 -2.03 -3.71
C ASN A 74 -4.31 -1.16 -4.87
N PRO A 75 -5.20 -0.71 -5.78
CA PRO A 75 -4.80 0.04 -6.96
C PRO A 75 -4.02 1.33 -6.66
N GLU A 76 -4.34 2.02 -5.57
CA GLU A 76 -3.70 3.27 -5.18
C GLU A 76 -2.25 3.03 -4.75
N VAL A 77 -2.02 2.03 -3.89
CA VAL A 77 -0.65 1.66 -3.48
C VAL A 77 0.15 1.19 -4.69
N ASN A 78 -0.46 0.44 -5.60
CA ASN A 78 0.22 0.00 -6.82
C ASN A 78 0.57 1.19 -7.75
N GLU A 79 -0.23 2.26 -7.78
CA GLU A 79 0.10 3.48 -8.52
C GLU A 79 1.28 4.23 -7.89
N GLN A 80 1.28 4.40 -6.57
CA GLN A 80 2.41 5.02 -5.86
C GLN A 80 3.74 4.30 -6.16
N LEU A 81 3.72 2.96 -6.15
CA LEU A 81 4.92 2.19 -6.49
C LEU A 81 5.36 2.41 -7.95
N ARG A 82 4.41 2.53 -8.89
CA ARG A 82 4.72 2.87 -10.29
C ARG A 82 5.34 4.25 -10.41
N GLU A 83 4.85 5.25 -9.69
CA GLU A 83 5.42 6.60 -9.65
C GLU A 83 6.86 6.59 -9.10
N MET A 84 7.16 5.67 -8.18
CA MET A 84 8.51 5.40 -7.69
C MET A 84 9.39 4.58 -8.65
N LYS A 85 8.92 4.32 -9.87
CA LYS A 85 9.58 3.49 -10.91
C LYS A 85 9.72 2.02 -10.54
N ILE A 86 8.92 1.52 -9.60
CA ILE A 86 8.81 0.09 -9.32
C ILE A 86 7.76 -0.50 -10.26
N GLN A 87 8.16 -1.46 -11.09
CA GLN A 87 7.31 -2.00 -12.14
C GLN A 87 6.79 -3.39 -11.79
N SER A 88 5.48 -3.59 -11.86
CA SER A 88 4.88 -4.91 -11.66
C SER A 88 4.85 -5.70 -12.97
N LEU A 89 5.38 -6.92 -12.93
CA LEU A 89 5.30 -7.89 -14.01
C LEU A 89 3.95 -8.60 -13.96
N LYS A 90 3.25 -8.65 -15.09
CA LYS A 90 1.95 -9.31 -15.16
C LYS A 90 2.12 -10.83 -15.13
N ARG A 91 1.25 -11.47 -14.34
CA ARG A 91 1.16 -12.93 -14.29
C ARG A 91 0.23 -13.42 -15.41
N HIS A 92 0.69 -14.43 -16.14
CA HIS A 92 -0.03 -15.22 -17.11
C HIS A 92 -0.23 -16.66 -16.61
N LYS A 93 -0.96 -17.49 -17.37
CA LYS A 93 -1.23 -18.89 -17.00
C LYS A 93 0.04 -19.72 -16.76
N GLU A 94 1.11 -19.41 -17.49
CA GLU A 94 2.37 -20.18 -17.49
C GLU A 94 3.47 -19.55 -16.62
N GLY A 95 3.26 -18.36 -16.05
CA GLY A 95 4.31 -17.66 -15.29
C GLY A 95 4.15 -16.14 -15.33
N TYR A 96 5.26 -15.42 -15.20
CA TYR A 96 5.29 -13.96 -15.38
C TYR A 96 5.81 -13.61 -16.77
N ASP A 97 5.31 -12.52 -17.36
CA ASP A 97 5.89 -11.99 -18.60
C ASP A 97 7.25 -11.36 -18.29
N LEU A 98 8.31 -11.99 -18.79
CA LEU A 98 9.70 -11.55 -18.64
C LEU A 98 10.27 -10.96 -19.94
N THR A 99 9.49 -10.86 -21.01
CA THR A 99 9.98 -10.51 -22.35
C THR A 99 10.63 -9.12 -22.42
N GLY A 100 10.19 -8.20 -21.55
CA GLY A 100 10.75 -6.85 -21.42
C GLY A 100 11.95 -6.72 -20.47
N LEU A 101 12.41 -7.81 -19.85
CA LEU A 101 13.54 -7.77 -18.92
C LEU A 101 14.87 -7.91 -19.67
N THR A 102 15.66 -6.84 -19.62
CA THR A 102 17.01 -6.74 -20.19
C THR A 102 18.06 -6.74 -19.07
N ALA A 103 19.32 -7.03 -19.39
CA ALA A 103 20.42 -6.89 -18.41
C ALA A 103 20.69 -5.41 -18.04
N GLU A 104 20.33 -4.51 -18.94
CA GLU A 104 20.42 -3.04 -18.83
C GLU A 104 19.10 -2.46 -18.33
#